data_AF-A0A2R6BTH8-F1
#
_entry.id   AF-A0A2R6BTH8-F1
#
_cell.length_a   1.000
_cell.length_b   1.000
_cell.length_c   1.000
_cell.angle_alpha   90.00
_cell.angle_beta   90.00
_cell.angle_gamma   90.00
#
_symmetry.space_group_name_H-M   'P 1'
#
loop_
_entity.id
_entity.type
_entity.pdbx_description
1 polymer ?
#
loop_
_entity_poly.entity_id
_entity_poly.type
_entity_poly.pdbx_seq_one_letter_code
_entity_poly.pdbx_strand_id
1 'polypeptide(L)' 'MNYIFINEIIEQLNRAVADSYILYLNYKRYHWNVSGALFRELHLLFDEHAK' A
#
# COMPACT_ATOMS: atom_id res chain seq x y z
N MET A 1 19.84 20.74 18.05
CA MET A 1 20.39 20.02 16.88
C MET A 1 19.84 18.60 16.77
N ASN A 2 19.92 17.75 17.81
CA ASN A 2 19.48 16.34 17.76
C ASN A 2 17.96 16.13 17.51
N TYR A 3 17.12 17.01 18.04
CA TYR A 3 15.65 16.91 17.88
C TYR A 3 15.14 17.17 16.46
N ILE A 4 15.83 17.99 15.66
CA ILE A 4 15.42 18.31 14.29
C ILE A 4 15.53 17.06 13.42
N PHE A 5 16.67 16.36 13.51
CA PHE A 5 16.90 15.11 12.80
C PHE A 5 15.91 14.01 13.20
N ILE A 6 15.60 13.88 14.49
CA ILE A 6 14.61 12.91 14.97
C ILE A 6 13.21 13.24 14.40
N ASN A 7 12.83 14.51 14.37
CA ASN A 7 11.54 14.93 13.79
C ASN A 7 11.47 14.66 12.28
N GLU A 8 12.55 14.90 11.53
CA GLU A 8 12.62 14.59 10.10
C GLU A 8 12.48 13.07 9.83
N ILE A 9 13.09 12.24 10.67
CA ILE A 9 12.94 10.78 10.58
C ILE A 9 11.50 10.37 10.88
N ILE A 10 10.90 10.91 11.95
CA ILE A 10 9.51 10.60 12.32
C ILE A 10 8.56 10.97 11.17
N GLU A 11 8.76 12.14 10.55
CA GLU A 11 7.94 12.60 9.45
C GLU A 11 8.06 11.70 8.21
N GLN A 12 9.28 11.26 7.87
CA GLN A 12 9.52 10.32 6.77
C GLN A 12 8.91 8.95 7.04
N LEU A 13 9.04 8.43 8.25
CA LEU A 13 8.44 7.15 8.64
C LEU A 13 6.91 7.22 8.59
N ASN A 14 6.30 8.30 9.09
CA ASN A 14 4.86 8.49 9.04
C ASN A 14 4.34 8.52 7.60
N ARG A 15 5.04 9.21 6.69
CA ARG A 15 4.71 9.19 5.26
C ARG A 15 4.81 7.79 4.68
N ALA A 16 5.92 7.09 4.90
CA ALA A 16 6.12 5.74 4.37
C ALA A 16 5.05 4.75 4.85
N VAL A 17 4.66 4.85 6.13
CA VAL A 17 3.57 4.04 6.70
C VAL A 17 2.24 4.39 6.04
N ALA A 18 1.90 5.67 5.93
CA ALA A 18 0.67 6.10 5.27
C ALA A 18 0.60 5.64 3.81
N ASP A 19 1.69 5.79 3.05
CA ASP A 19 1.78 5.37 1.66
C ASP A 19 1.63 3.84 1.52
N SER A 20 2.28 3.07 2.40
CA SER A 20 2.15 1.60 2.41
C SER A 20 0.71 1.15 2.70
N TYR A 21 0.02 1.86 3.59
CA TYR A 21 -1.36 1.54 3.94
C TYR A 21 -2.32 1.87 2.81
N ILE A 22 -2.15 3.02 2.16
CA ILE A 22 -2.91 3.39 0.96
C ILE A 22 -2.66 2.39 -0.17
N LEU A 23 -1.41 1.96 -0.36
CA LEU A 23 -1.06 0.96 -1.37
C LEU A 23 -1.75 -0.38 -1.09
N TYR A 24 -1.72 -0.85 0.15
CA TYR A 24 -2.45 -2.06 0.58
C TYR A 24 -3.94 -1.96 0.27
N LEU A 25 -4.58 -0.85 0.66
CA LEU A 25 -6.01 -0.62 0.41
C LEU A 25 -6.33 -0.57 -1.09
N ASN A 26 -5.45 0.03 -1.90
CA ASN A 26 -5.59 0.03 -3.34
C ASN A 26 -5.56 -1.39 -3.91
N TYR A 27 -4.62 -2.23 -3.47
CA TYR A 27 -4.57 -3.64 -3.89
C TYR A 27 -5.84 -4.41 -3.50
N LYS A 28 -6.36 -4.26 -2.27
CA LYS A 28 -7.65 -4.87 -1.88
C LYS A 28 -8.81 -4.34 -2.71
N ARG A 29 -8.85 -3.03 -2.97
CA ARG A 29 -9.86 -2.44 -3.85
C ARG A 29 -9.83 -3.08 -5.24
N TYR A 30 -8.65 -3.27 -5.82
CA TYR A 30 -8.53 -3.90 -7.14
C TYR A 30 -8.88 -5.38 -7.10
N HIS A 31 -8.46 -6.12 -6.07
CA HIS A 31 -8.84 -7.51 -5.87
C HIS A 31 -10.37 -7.71 -5.85
N TRP A 32 -11.11 -6.85 -5.14
CA TRP A 32 -12.57 -6.97 -5.05
C TRP A 32 -13.32 -6.48 -6.30
N ASN A 33 -12.78 -5.50 -7.04
CA ASN A 33 -13.50 -4.83 -8.13
C ASN A 33 -13.02 -5.21 -9.54
N VAL A 34 -11.95 -6.00 -9.69
CA VAL A 34 -11.48 -6.44 -11.02
C VAL A 34 -12.50 -7.37 -11.68
N SER A 35 -12.60 -7.29 -13.02
CA SER A 35 -13.48 -8.13 -13.84
C SER A 35 -12.90 -8.28 -15.27
N GLY A 36 -13.50 -9.14 -16.09
CA GLY A 36 -13.10 -9.36 -17.49
C GLY A 36 -12.32 -10.65 -17.73
N ALA A 37 -11.75 -10.80 -18.94
CA ALA A 37 -11.12 -12.04 -19.40
C ALA A 37 -9.97 -12.54 -18.51
N LEU A 38 -9.28 -11.62 -17.82
CA LEU A 38 -8.16 -11.92 -16.91
C LEU A 38 -8.57 -11.88 -15.43
N PHE A 39 -9.87 -11.97 -15.12
CA PHE A 39 -10.40 -11.83 -13.75
C PHE A 39 -9.59 -12.64 -12.74
N ARG A 40 -9.42 -13.94 -12.97
CA ARG A 40 -8.78 -14.84 -12.01
C ARG A 40 -7.30 -14.48 -11.78
N GLU A 41 -6.56 -14.21 -12.83
CA GLU A 41 -5.12 -13.92 -12.73
C GLU A 41 -4.88 -12.60 -11.99
N LEU A 42 -5.62 -11.55 -12.35
CA LEU A 42 -5.51 -10.25 -11.70
C LEU A 42 -6.06 -10.28 -10.27
N HIS A 43 -7.15 -11.00 -10.01
CA HIS A 43 -7.70 -11.17 -8.67
C HIS A 43 -6.68 -11.82 -7.71
N LEU A 44 -5.97 -12.86 -8.17
CA LEU A 44 -4.92 -13.51 -7.36
C LEU A 44 -3.68 -12.62 -7.20
N LEU A 45 -3.24 -11.94 -8.26
CA LEU A 45 -2.11 -11.01 -8.21
C LEU A 45 -2.34 -9.90 -7.17
N PHE A 46 -3.53 -9.29 -7.18
CA PHE A 46 -3.85 -8.22 -6.23
C PHE A 46 -3.97 -8.72 -4.80
N ASP A 47 -4.37 -9.97 -4.56
CA ASP A 47 -4.38 -10.57 -3.22
C ASP A 47 -2.96 -10.88 -2.72
N GLU A 48 -2.08 -11.35 -3.61
CA GLU A 48 -0.68 -11.64 -3.29
C GLU A 48 0.06 -10.41 -2.74
N HIS A 49 -0.21 -9.23 -3.30
CA HIS A 49 0.38 -7.96 -2.88
C HIS A 49 -0.36 -7.28 -1.71
N ALA A 50 -1.44 -7.87 -1.20
CA ALA A 50 -2.23 -7.35 -0.08
C ALA A 50 -2.41 -8.41 1.03
N LYS A 51 -1.34 -9.14 1.34
CA LYS A 51 -1.27 -10.02 2.51
C LYS A 51 -1.05 -9.24 3.80
#